data_AF-A0AAF0QFR6-F1
#
_entry.id   AF-A0AAF0QFR6-F1
#
_cell.length_a   1.000
_cell.length_b   1.000
_cell.length_c   1.000
_cell.angle_alpha   90.00
_cell.angle_beta   90.00
_cell.angle_gamma   90.00
#
_symmetry.space_group_name_H-M   'P 1'
#
loop_
_entity.id
_entity.type
_entity.pdbx_description
1 polymer ?
#
loop_
_entity_poly.entity_id
_entity_poly.type
_entity_poly.pdbx_seq_one_letter_code
_entity_poly.pdbx_strand_id
1 'polypeptide(L)'
;MSLFPIPSSIVKVLDALRRNFLWQGNKIEKGFNLVKWPVVQQSKENGGLGVRNLKVHNMSLLSKWLWRYNQEKQALWKEIINHKYGQEDFWCTSEVNETYGVGVWRTIRNLWESLKNNSKIVVGRGDKTKFWLDDWCGNGILRDLFPILFSICTNTNSKIEEMWSPQGWNIIFRRLLNDWEIDGMVECLGLIGGFPGTTLEPDRLAWGHHKDGVFSVNRLYNWGLKRCAGRSIGPWNTIWKSVAPAKVKCFTCLVARKKCLTHEAMQKRGINIVSRCLLCKEALETNKHLFMHCKVTAQVWALFTSIANEYWTMPEHTSDLLSCWIKRGGSKSQKRWWRTVPACIWWIIWKERNQRIFEGKECTIQKIKWKVITTLGFWCKEQDIEEEFQLVDFIGSL
;
A
#
# COMPACT_ATOMS: atom_id res chain seq x y z
N MET A 1 17.40 -0.83 -15.06
CA MET A 1 16.96 -1.64 -13.89
C MET A 1 15.49 -2.10 -13.94
N SER A 2 14.63 -1.61 -14.85
CA SER A 2 13.21 -2.05 -14.91
C SER A 2 12.97 -3.35 -15.69
N LEU A 3 13.93 -3.79 -16.49
CA LEU A 3 13.79 -4.94 -17.39
C LEU A 3 14.29 -6.25 -16.77
N PHE A 4 15.23 -6.20 -15.82
CA PHE A 4 15.86 -7.39 -15.27
C PHE A 4 15.12 -7.90 -14.02
N PRO A 5 14.79 -9.20 -13.96
CA PRO A 5 14.27 -9.80 -12.75
C PRO A 5 15.35 -9.86 -11.69
N ILE A 6 15.03 -9.41 -10.47
CA ILE A 6 15.99 -9.48 -9.36
C ILE A 6 15.95 -10.90 -8.77
N PRO A 7 17.07 -11.63 -8.72
CA PRO A 7 17.10 -12.97 -8.12
C PRO A 7 16.67 -12.92 -6.65
N SER A 8 15.94 -13.96 -6.22
CA SER A 8 15.43 -14.03 -4.84
C SER A 8 16.54 -14.00 -3.78
N SER A 9 17.72 -14.55 -4.07
CA SER A 9 18.90 -14.48 -3.21
C SER A 9 19.36 -13.03 -2.99
N ILE A 10 19.45 -12.24 -4.08
CA ILE A 10 19.81 -10.83 -4.02
C ILE A 10 18.77 -10.02 -3.24
N VAL A 11 17.47 -10.27 -3.45
CA VAL A 11 16.41 -9.63 -2.65
C VAL A 11 16.60 -9.91 -1.16
N LYS A 12 16.91 -11.17 -0.78
CA LYS A 12 17.15 -11.54 0.63
C LYS A 12 18.36 -10.80 1.21
N VAL A 13 19.46 -10.69 0.46
CA VAL A 13 20.67 -9.96 0.88
C VAL A 13 20.38 -8.48 1.07
N LEU A 14 19.74 -7.84 0.08
CA LEU A 14 19.38 -6.42 0.14
C LEU A 14 18.42 -6.13 1.30
N ASP A 15 17.39 -6.96 1.49
CA ASP A 15 16.47 -6.79 2.61
C ASP A 15 17.13 -7.06 3.97
N ALA A 16 18.15 -7.93 4.05
CA ALA A 16 18.94 -8.09 5.26
C ALA A 16 19.75 -6.82 5.57
N LEU A 17 20.45 -6.25 4.58
CA LEU A 17 21.19 -4.99 4.75
C LEU A 17 20.26 -3.84 5.18
N ARG A 18 19.11 -3.68 4.51
CA ARG A 18 18.12 -2.64 4.84
C ARG A 18 17.54 -2.82 6.24
N ARG A 19 17.29 -4.06 6.68
CA ARG A 19 16.85 -4.36 8.05
C ARG A 19 17.91 -4.01 9.08
N ASN A 20 19.15 -4.43 8.85
CA ASN A 20 20.25 -4.18 9.77
C ASN A 20 20.49 -2.68 9.90
N PHE A 21 20.53 -1.96 8.77
CA PHE A 21 20.63 -0.50 8.77
C PHE A 21 19.48 0.16 9.56
N LEU A 22 18.23 -0.27 9.35
CA LEU A 22 17.07 0.31 10.02
C LEU A 22 17.09 0.13 11.55
N TRP A 23 17.48 -1.06 12.03
CA TRP A 23 17.37 -1.41 13.45
C TRP A 23 18.68 -1.24 14.24
N GLN A 24 19.82 -1.34 13.58
CA GLN A 24 21.15 -1.36 14.20
C GLN A 24 21.95 -0.09 13.86
N GLY A 25 21.59 0.61 12.78
CA GLY A 25 22.39 1.71 12.27
C GLY A 25 23.79 1.23 11.88
N ASN A 26 24.81 2.00 12.24
CA ASN A 26 26.22 1.68 11.98
C ASN A 26 26.90 0.92 13.14
N LYS A 27 26.11 0.39 14.09
CA LYS A 27 26.67 -0.35 15.24
C LYS A 27 27.04 -1.76 14.83
N ILE A 28 28.16 -2.25 15.36
CA ILE A 28 28.64 -3.63 15.17
C ILE A 28 27.77 -4.62 15.97
N GLU A 29 27.21 -4.18 17.10
CA GLU A 29 26.40 -5.00 17.98
C GLU A 29 25.03 -5.37 17.36
N LYS A 30 24.58 -6.60 17.63
CA LYS A 30 23.26 -7.07 17.21
C LYS A 30 22.17 -6.29 17.93
N GLY A 31 21.47 -5.43 17.20
CA GLY A 31 20.25 -4.75 17.67
C GLY A 31 18.98 -5.59 17.58
N PHE A 32 17.91 -5.13 18.23
CA PHE A 32 16.61 -5.80 18.20
C PHE A 32 15.81 -5.47 16.93
N ASN A 33 15.35 -6.51 16.24
CA ASN A 33 14.31 -6.38 15.23
C ASN A 33 12.96 -6.16 15.93
N LEU A 34 12.50 -4.91 15.98
CA LEU A 34 11.30 -4.52 16.73
C LEU A 34 10.01 -4.89 16.01
N VAL A 35 9.99 -4.78 14.68
CA VAL A 35 8.82 -5.02 13.83
C VAL A 35 9.19 -6.01 12.72
N LYS A 36 8.27 -6.93 12.41
CA LYS A 36 8.43 -7.88 11.31
C LYS A 36 8.61 -7.13 9.99
N TRP A 37 9.55 -7.59 9.15
CA TRP A 37 9.90 -6.90 7.90
C TRP A 37 8.73 -6.71 6.92
N PRO A 38 7.83 -7.70 6.71
CA PRO A 38 6.67 -7.48 5.86
C PRO A 38 5.77 -6.34 6.33
N VAL A 39 5.70 -6.06 7.64
CA VAL A 39 4.93 -4.93 8.20
C VAL A 39 5.64 -3.61 7.91
N VAL A 40 6.97 -3.57 8.05
CA VAL A 40 7.78 -2.39 7.71
C VAL A 40 7.59 -1.99 6.24
N GLN A 41 7.42 -2.98 5.36
CA GLN A 41 7.26 -2.80 3.91
C GLN A 41 5.86 -2.38 3.46
N GLN A 42 4.88 -2.30 4.37
CA GLN A 42 3.54 -1.83 4.03
C GLN A 42 3.52 -0.32 3.76
N SER A 43 2.44 0.16 3.12
CA SER A 43 2.21 1.60 2.97
C SER A 43 2.04 2.25 4.34
N LYS A 44 2.36 3.55 4.41
CA LYS A 44 2.17 4.37 5.62
C LYS A 44 0.72 4.35 6.10
N GLU A 45 -0.23 4.39 5.16
CA GLU A 45 -1.68 4.30 5.42
C GLU A 45 -2.10 2.98 6.07
N ASN A 46 -1.42 1.89 5.73
CA ASN A 46 -1.61 0.56 6.34
C ASN A 46 -0.64 0.33 7.50
N GLY A 47 0.03 1.38 7.99
CA GLY A 47 0.89 1.35 9.16
C GLY A 47 2.33 0.92 8.92
N GLY A 48 2.74 0.62 7.69
CA GLY A 48 4.16 0.38 7.42
C GLY A 48 5.00 1.65 7.54
N LEU A 49 6.32 1.50 7.44
CA LEU A 49 7.25 2.63 7.50
C LEU A 49 7.52 3.24 6.11
N GLY A 50 6.85 2.73 5.06
CA GLY A 50 7.02 3.19 3.69
C GLY A 50 8.28 2.61 3.01
N VAL A 51 8.87 1.57 3.57
CA VAL A 51 10.01 0.88 2.96
C VAL A 51 9.51 0.06 1.77
N ARG A 52 10.13 0.23 0.60
CA ARG A 52 9.64 -0.45 -0.61
C ARG A 52 9.85 -1.97 -0.55
N ASN A 53 8.82 -2.75 -0.87
CA ASN A 53 8.94 -4.19 -1.11
C ASN A 53 9.60 -4.42 -2.47
N LEU A 54 10.84 -4.92 -2.48
CA LEU A 54 11.64 -5.04 -3.70
C LEU A 54 11.06 -6.05 -4.67
N LYS A 55 10.53 -7.17 -4.17
CA LYS A 55 9.93 -8.22 -5.00
C LYS A 55 8.70 -7.68 -5.74
N VAL A 56 7.75 -7.09 -4.99
CA VAL A 56 6.54 -6.51 -5.58
C VAL A 56 6.90 -5.38 -6.55
N HIS A 57 7.84 -4.53 -6.18
CA HIS A 57 8.26 -3.42 -7.05
C HIS A 57 8.91 -3.88 -8.34
N ASN A 58 9.80 -4.89 -8.30
CA ASN A 58 10.40 -5.46 -9.49
C ASN A 58 9.36 -6.11 -10.39
N MET A 59 8.43 -6.90 -9.85
CA MET A 59 7.31 -7.45 -10.63
C MET A 59 6.46 -6.35 -11.29
N SER A 60 6.19 -5.24 -10.59
CA SER A 60 5.47 -4.11 -11.17
C SER A 60 6.24 -3.41 -12.28
N LEU A 61 7.56 -3.30 -12.15
CA LEU A 61 8.43 -2.73 -13.19
C LEU A 61 8.52 -3.64 -14.42
N LEU A 62 8.61 -4.95 -14.23
CA LEU A 62 8.60 -5.93 -15.33
C LEU A 62 7.26 -5.91 -16.08
N SER A 63 6.15 -5.86 -15.35
CA SER A 63 4.80 -5.78 -15.93
C SER A 63 4.58 -4.52 -16.77
N LYS A 64 5.34 -3.44 -16.53
CA LYS A 64 5.33 -2.26 -17.39
C LYS A 64 5.68 -2.63 -18.84
N TRP A 65 6.58 -3.58 -19.06
CA TRP A 65 7.00 -3.97 -20.41
C TRP A 65 5.91 -4.73 -21.15
N LEU A 66 5.14 -5.58 -20.47
CA LEU A 66 3.92 -6.17 -21.02
C LEU A 66 2.88 -5.10 -21.39
N TRP A 67 2.72 -4.08 -20.55
CA TRP A 67 1.83 -2.97 -20.86
C TRP A 67 2.31 -2.19 -22.09
N ARG A 68 3.61 -1.88 -22.15
CA ARG A 68 4.22 -1.19 -23.31
C ARG A 68 4.12 -2.01 -24.58
N TYR A 69 4.26 -3.33 -24.52
CA TYR A 69 4.09 -4.22 -25.66
C TYR A 69 2.72 -4.04 -26.33
N ASN A 70 1.68 -3.78 -25.53
CA ASN A 70 0.32 -3.56 -26.00
C ASN A 70 0.06 -2.14 -26.53
N GLN A 71 0.81 -1.14 -26.05
CA GLN A 71 0.60 0.27 -26.40
C GLN A 71 1.51 0.74 -27.54
N GLU A 72 2.77 0.31 -27.56
CA GLU A 72 3.79 0.76 -28.50
C GLU A 72 3.72 -0.08 -29.79
N LYS A 73 3.06 0.46 -30.82
CA LYS A 73 2.81 -0.27 -32.08
C LYS A 73 4.07 -0.48 -32.92
N GLN A 74 4.89 0.57 -33.06
CA GLN A 74 6.02 0.63 -34.01
C GLN A 74 7.38 0.63 -33.30
N ALA A 75 7.46 0.03 -32.11
CA ALA A 75 8.71 0.01 -31.38
C ALA A 75 9.60 -1.15 -31.85
N LEU A 76 10.81 -0.83 -32.32
CA LEU A 76 11.82 -1.81 -32.75
C LEU A 76 12.03 -2.95 -31.75
N TRP A 77 12.05 -2.66 -30.45
CA TRP A 77 12.21 -3.68 -29.42
C TRP A 77 11.04 -4.69 -29.41
N LYS A 78 9.82 -4.26 -29.74
CA LYS A 78 8.65 -5.14 -29.86
C LYS A 78 8.79 -6.06 -31.07
N GLU A 79 9.24 -5.54 -32.20
CA GLU A 79 9.48 -6.33 -33.41
C GLU A 79 10.53 -7.42 -33.16
N ILE A 80 11.64 -7.08 -32.51
CA ILE A 80 12.68 -8.06 -32.12
C ILE A 80 12.09 -9.15 -31.22
N ILE A 81 11.26 -8.77 -30.26
CA ILE A 81 10.59 -9.71 -29.35
C ILE A 81 9.63 -10.63 -30.12
N ASN A 82 8.84 -10.10 -31.05
CA ASN A 82 7.92 -10.88 -31.89
C ASN A 82 8.68 -11.87 -32.78
N HIS A 83 9.76 -11.41 -33.43
CA HIS A 83 10.57 -12.28 -34.28
C HIS A 83 11.23 -13.41 -33.50
N LYS A 84 11.68 -13.13 -32.27
CA LYS A 84 12.36 -14.12 -31.45
C LYS A 84 11.41 -15.13 -30.80
N TYR A 85 10.27 -14.68 -30.27
CA TYR A 85 9.40 -15.52 -29.43
C TYR A 85 8.05 -15.86 -30.06
N GLY A 86 7.70 -15.27 -31.20
CA GLY A 86 6.39 -15.43 -31.80
C GLY A 86 5.28 -14.70 -31.06
N GLN A 87 4.08 -14.71 -31.66
CA GLN A 87 2.86 -14.14 -31.11
C GLN A 87 1.82 -15.24 -30.93
N GLU A 88 1.21 -15.30 -29.75
CA GLU A 88 0.10 -16.22 -29.47
C GLU A 88 -1.22 -15.58 -29.88
N ASP A 89 -1.38 -14.32 -29.51
CA ASP A 89 -2.48 -13.45 -29.91
C ASP A 89 -1.95 -12.03 -30.12
N PHE A 90 -2.87 -11.08 -30.32
CA PHE A 90 -2.47 -9.67 -30.47
C PHE A 90 -1.90 -9.07 -29.17
N TRP A 91 -2.29 -9.61 -28.02
CA TRP A 91 -2.06 -9.03 -26.70
C TRP A 91 -0.76 -9.52 -26.05
N CYS A 92 -0.26 -10.69 -26.44
CA CYS A 92 0.90 -11.32 -25.86
C CYS A 92 1.73 -12.17 -26.85
N THR A 93 3.00 -12.34 -26.51
CA THR A 93 3.90 -13.26 -27.23
C THR A 93 3.57 -14.70 -26.88
N SER A 94 4.06 -15.67 -27.66
CA SER A 94 3.97 -17.09 -27.30
C SER A 94 4.71 -17.40 -26.00
N GLU A 95 4.31 -18.49 -25.34
CA GLU A 95 5.00 -18.99 -24.16
C GLU A 95 6.42 -19.44 -24.50
N VAL A 96 7.37 -19.10 -23.64
CA VAL A 96 8.79 -19.39 -23.86
C VAL A 96 9.17 -20.67 -23.12
N ASN A 97 9.07 -21.80 -23.83
CA ASN A 97 9.29 -23.15 -23.29
C ASN A 97 10.73 -23.68 -23.45
N GLU A 98 11.66 -22.86 -23.91
CA GLU A 98 13.06 -23.25 -24.11
C GLU A 98 13.75 -23.59 -22.77
N THR A 99 14.44 -24.73 -22.76
CA THR A 99 15.17 -25.29 -21.61
C THR A 99 16.47 -24.54 -21.30
N TYR A 100 17.05 -23.85 -22.28
CA TYR A 100 18.34 -23.15 -22.14
C TYR A 100 18.18 -21.62 -22.15
N GLY A 101 18.85 -20.97 -21.20
CA GLY A 101 18.90 -19.51 -21.08
C GLY A 101 17.74 -18.92 -20.27
N VAL A 102 18.04 -18.16 -19.22
CA VAL A 102 17.04 -17.35 -18.51
C VAL A 102 16.81 -16.07 -19.30
N GLY A 103 16.05 -16.19 -20.40
CA GLY A 103 15.66 -15.04 -21.20
C GLY A 103 14.94 -14.00 -20.35
N VAL A 104 15.38 -12.75 -20.41
CA VAL A 104 14.76 -11.63 -19.69
C VAL A 104 13.27 -11.54 -20.00
N TRP A 105 12.92 -11.71 -21.29
CA TRP A 105 11.53 -11.70 -21.74
C TRP A 105 10.70 -12.86 -21.20
N ARG A 106 11.27 -14.06 -21.01
CA ARG A 106 10.55 -15.21 -20.41
C ARG A 106 9.98 -14.84 -19.05
N THR A 107 10.78 -14.19 -18.20
CA THR A 107 10.31 -13.77 -16.87
C THR A 107 9.23 -12.70 -16.95
N ILE A 108 9.32 -11.80 -17.95
CA ILE A 108 8.29 -10.77 -18.20
C ILE A 108 7.01 -11.42 -18.70
N ARG A 109 7.07 -12.33 -19.69
CA ARG A 109 5.92 -13.05 -20.26
C ARG A 109 5.19 -13.90 -19.22
N ASN A 110 5.89 -14.48 -18.25
CA ASN A 110 5.28 -15.24 -17.15
C ASN A 110 4.38 -14.38 -16.23
N LEU A 111 4.50 -13.04 -16.28
CA LEU A 111 3.63 -12.13 -15.54
C LEU A 111 2.34 -11.79 -16.30
N TRP A 112 2.18 -12.25 -17.54
CA TRP A 112 1.06 -11.90 -18.40
C TRP A 112 -0.29 -12.27 -17.82
N GLU A 113 -0.47 -13.52 -17.38
CA GLU A 113 -1.76 -13.95 -16.79
C GLU A 113 -2.17 -13.07 -15.60
N SER A 114 -1.19 -12.72 -14.75
CA SER A 114 -1.44 -11.81 -13.64
C SER A 114 -1.79 -10.40 -14.12
N LEU A 115 -1.27 -9.92 -15.25
CA LEU A 115 -1.61 -8.60 -15.77
C LEU A 115 -2.98 -8.62 -16.49
N LYS A 116 -3.23 -9.65 -17.30
CA LYS A 116 -4.46 -9.88 -18.06
C LYS A 116 -5.66 -9.93 -17.14
N ASN A 117 -5.61 -10.72 -16.07
CA ASN A 117 -6.67 -10.84 -15.06
C ASN A 117 -6.99 -9.54 -14.31
N ASN A 118 -6.13 -8.52 -14.41
CA ASN A 118 -6.33 -7.21 -13.79
C ASN A 118 -6.54 -6.10 -14.83
N SER A 119 -6.71 -6.46 -16.09
CA SER A 119 -6.93 -5.58 -17.22
C SER A 119 -8.28 -5.89 -17.86
N LYS A 120 -8.81 -4.92 -18.60
CA LYS A 120 -10.03 -5.05 -19.40
C LYS A 120 -9.72 -4.66 -20.83
N ILE A 121 -10.31 -5.33 -21.79
CA ILE A 121 -10.22 -4.92 -23.19
C ILE A 121 -11.26 -3.83 -23.42
N VAL A 122 -10.82 -2.73 -24.02
CA VAL A 122 -11.69 -1.67 -24.53
C VAL A 122 -11.65 -1.78 -26.04
N VAL A 123 -12.77 -2.25 -26.60
CA VAL A 123 -12.95 -2.40 -28.03
C VAL A 123 -13.06 -1.01 -28.67
N GLY A 124 -12.20 -0.76 -29.66
CA GLY A 124 -12.25 0.39 -30.53
C GLY A 124 -12.71 -0.07 -31.90
N ARG A 125 -11.77 -0.24 -32.83
CA ARG A 125 -12.00 -0.75 -34.19
C ARG A 125 -12.51 -2.19 -34.19
N GLY A 126 -12.13 -2.98 -33.20
CA GLY A 126 -12.44 -4.41 -33.14
C GLY A 126 -11.49 -5.28 -33.94
N ASP A 127 -10.34 -4.77 -34.38
CA ASP A 127 -9.39 -5.44 -35.29
C ASP A 127 -8.43 -6.43 -34.59
N LYS A 128 -8.48 -6.46 -33.26
CA LYS A 128 -7.55 -7.24 -32.42
C LYS A 128 -8.27 -8.13 -31.42
N THR A 129 -9.51 -7.79 -31.12
CA THR A 129 -10.33 -8.46 -30.13
C THR A 129 -11.16 -9.57 -30.79
N LYS A 130 -11.02 -10.81 -30.32
CA LYS A 130 -11.79 -11.96 -30.80
C LYS A 130 -13.12 -12.04 -30.07
N PHE A 131 -14.22 -12.15 -30.82
CA PHE A 131 -15.57 -12.12 -30.25
C PHE A 131 -15.80 -13.21 -29.19
N TRP A 132 -15.43 -14.46 -29.49
CA TRP A 132 -15.68 -15.58 -28.60
C TRP A 132 -14.59 -15.85 -27.57
N LEU A 133 -13.35 -15.43 -27.86
CA LEU A 133 -12.15 -15.90 -27.15
C LEU A 133 -11.57 -14.87 -26.18
N ASP A 134 -11.95 -13.60 -26.30
CA ASP A 134 -11.53 -12.52 -25.40
C ASP A 134 -12.66 -12.09 -24.45
N ASP A 135 -12.32 -11.69 -23.22
CA ASP A 135 -13.25 -11.07 -22.28
C ASP A 135 -13.35 -9.56 -22.56
N TRP A 136 -14.14 -9.23 -23.58
CA TRP A 136 -14.33 -7.85 -24.03
C TRP A 136 -15.63 -7.22 -23.50
N CYS A 137 -16.61 -8.03 -23.10
CA CYS A 137 -17.86 -7.57 -22.50
C CYS A 137 -17.76 -7.43 -20.97
N GLY A 138 -16.69 -7.92 -20.34
CA GLY A 138 -16.41 -7.77 -18.91
C GLY A 138 -17.20 -8.72 -18.00
N ASN A 139 -17.90 -9.70 -18.58
CA ASN A 139 -18.64 -10.74 -17.87
C ASN A 139 -17.95 -12.13 -17.97
N GLY A 140 -16.76 -12.19 -18.58
CA GLY A 140 -16.06 -13.42 -18.89
C GLY A 140 -16.04 -13.72 -20.38
N ILE A 141 -15.32 -14.78 -20.74
CA ILE A 141 -15.13 -15.20 -22.13
C ILE A 141 -16.43 -15.84 -22.63
N LEU A 142 -16.98 -15.33 -23.75
CA LEU A 142 -18.28 -15.81 -24.28
C LEU A 142 -18.27 -17.30 -24.62
N ARG A 143 -17.14 -17.86 -25.09
CA ARG A 143 -16.98 -19.30 -25.31
C ARG A 143 -17.27 -20.11 -24.04
N ASP A 144 -16.79 -19.62 -22.90
CA ASP A 144 -16.88 -20.35 -21.63
C ASP A 144 -18.27 -20.17 -21.00
N LEU A 145 -18.92 -19.01 -21.25
CA LEU A 145 -20.29 -18.73 -20.82
C LEU A 145 -21.34 -19.47 -21.68
N PHE A 146 -21.12 -19.56 -22.99
CA PHE A 146 -22.06 -20.15 -23.95
C PHE A 146 -21.37 -21.23 -24.82
N PRO A 147 -20.89 -22.34 -24.21
CA PRO A 147 -20.12 -23.35 -24.93
C PRO A 147 -20.91 -24.06 -26.03
N ILE A 148 -22.23 -24.22 -25.84
CA ILE A 148 -23.12 -24.83 -26.84
C ILE A 148 -23.16 -23.96 -28.11
N LEU A 149 -23.45 -22.65 -27.97
CA LEU A 149 -23.47 -21.71 -29.09
C LEU A 149 -22.12 -21.63 -29.79
N PHE A 150 -21.03 -21.56 -29.03
CA PHE A 150 -19.68 -21.57 -29.58
C PHE A 150 -19.42 -22.83 -30.42
N SER A 151 -19.85 -24.00 -29.95
CA SER A 151 -19.60 -25.27 -30.63
C SER A 151 -20.27 -25.38 -32.01
N ILE A 152 -21.39 -24.69 -32.22
CA ILE A 152 -22.16 -24.68 -33.48
C ILE A 152 -21.89 -23.45 -34.35
N CYS A 153 -21.20 -22.45 -33.82
CA CYS A 153 -20.79 -21.26 -34.54
C CYS A 153 -19.70 -21.60 -35.58
N THR A 154 -19.77 -21.02 -36.77
CA THR A 154 -18.78 -21.22 -37.83
C THR A 154 -17.65 -20.21 -37.75
N ASN A 155 -17.95 -18.98 -37.32
CA ASN A 155 -17.00 -17.87 -37.18
C ASN A 155 -16.43 -17.74 -35.76
N THR A 156 -16.00 -18.86 -35.17
CA THR A 156 -15.50 -18.93 -33.77
C THR A 156 -14.24 -18.12 -33.50
N ASN A 157 -13.41 -17.87 -34.52
CA ASN A 157 -12.17 -17.10 -34.43
C ASN A 157 -12.31 -15.65 -34.92
N SER A 158 -13.51 -15.22 -35.31
CA SER A 158 -13.72 -13.88 -35.88
C SER A 158 -13.56 -12.77 -34.86
N LYS A 159 -13.11 -11.63 -35.39
CA LYS A 159 -12.86 -10.41 -34.63
C LYS A 159 -14.13 -9.58 -34.48
N ILE A 160 -14.17 -8.65 -33.52
CA ILE A 160 -15.33 -7.78 -33.35
C ILE A 160 -15.64 -6.97 -34.62
N GLU A 161 -14.61 -6.50 -35.34
CA GLU A 161 -14.80 -5.73 -36.59
C GLU A 161 -15.52 -6.55 -37.69
N GLU A 162 -15.36 -7.87 -37.68
CA GLU A 162 -15.98 -8.79 -38.64
C GLU A 162 -17.39 -9.23 -38.19
N MET A 163 -17.60 -9.24 -36.87
CA MET A 163 -18.83 -9.74 -36.22
C MET A 163 -19.87 -8.66 -36.01
N TRP A 164 -19.51 -7.38 -36.03
CA TRP A 164 -20.42 -6.27 -35.72
C TRP A 164 -20.62 -5.35 -36.91
N SER A 165 -21.88 -4.99 -37.17
CA SER A 165 -22.25 -3.89 -38.05
C SER A 165 -23.34 -3.02 -37.41
N PRO A 166 -23.63 -1.83 -37.96
CA PRO A 166 -24.78 -1.03 -37.51
C PRO A 166 -26.13 -1.75 -37.61
N GLN A 167 -26.21 -2.85 -38.38
CA GLN A 167 -27.40 -3.70 -38.50
C GLN A 167 -27.46 -4.81 -37.44
N GLY A 168 -26.38 -5.02 -36.67
CA GLY A 168 -26.34 -5.96 -35.56
C GLY A 168 -25.14 -6.91 -35.59
N TRP A 169 -25.24 -7.99 -34.81
CA TRP A 169 -24.22 -9.03 -34.71
C TRP A 169 -24.38 -10.10 -35.78
N ASN A 170 -23.30 -10.38 -36.51
CA ASN A 170 -23.22 -11.42 -37.54
C ASN A 170 -22.69 -12.74 -36.95
N ILE A 171 -23.54 -13.44 -36.19
CA ILE A 171 -23.21 -14.75 -35.61
C ILE A 171 -23.75 -15.84 -36.54
N ILE A 172 -22.85 -16.60 -37.16
CA ILE A 172 -23.22 -17.62 -38.15
C ILE A 172 -23.14 -18.99 -37.49
N PHE A 173 -24.23 -19.76 -37.60
CA PHE A 173 -24.31 -21.12 -37.09
C PHE A 173 -24.33 -22.11 -38.25
N ARG A 174 -23.71 -23.29 -38.05
CA ARG A 174 -23.69 -24.36 -39.07
C ARG A 174 -25.05 -25.04 -39.31
N ARG A 175 -26.03 -24.73 -38.46
CA ARG A 175 -27.43 -25.20 -38.52
C ARG A 175 -28.33 -24.20 -37.80
N LEU A 176 -29.64 -24.34 -37.98
CA LEU A 176 -30.62 -23.61 -37.17
C LEU A 176 -30.48 -23.98 -35.68
N LEU A 177 -30.77 -22.99 -34.83
CA LEU A 177 -30.84 -23.19 -33.38
C LEU A 177 -32.05 -24.07 -33.06
N ASN A 178 -31.85 -25.04 -32.18
CA ASN A 178 -32.95 -25.80 -31.61
C ASN A 178 -33.62 -25.00 -30.49
N ASP A 179 -34.85 -25.35 -30.11
CA ASP A 179 -35.64 -24.63 -29.10
C ASP A 179 -34.87 -24.41 -27.78
N TRP A 180 -34.13 -25.41 -27.32
CA TRP A 180 -33.33 -25.33 -26.09
C TRP A 180 -32.06 -24.48 -26.21
N GLU A 181 -31.64 -24.10 -27.42
CA GLU A 181 -30.47 -23.24 -27.68
C GLU A 181 -30.87 -21.77 -27.83
N ILE A 182 -32.15 -21.49 -28.08
CA ILE A 182 -32.69 -20.14 -28.26
C ILE A 182 -32.53 -19.32 -26.98
N ASP A 183 -32.84 -19.89 -25.82
CA ASP A 183 -32.71 -19.19 -24.53
C ASP A 183 -31.26 -18.73 -24.29
N GLY A 184 -30.28 -19.60 -24.57
CA GLY A 184 -28.87 -19.26 -24.48
C GLY A 184 -28.47 -18.15 -25.46
N MET A 185 -29.06 -18.11 -26.66
CA MET A 185 -28.81 -17.03 -27.63
C MET A 185 -29.41 -15.70 -27.16
N VAL A 186 -30.60 -15.71 -26.58
CA VAL A 186 -31.25 -14.52 -26.00
C VAL A 186 -30.40 -13.95 -24.86
N GLU A 187 -29.92 -14.81 -23.96
CA GLU A 187 -29.01 -14.41 -22.89
C GLU A 187 -27.69 -13.82 -23.43
N CYS A 188 -27.09 -14.49 -24.43
CA CYS A 188 -25.86 -14.02 -25.08
C CYS A 188 -26.05 -12.63 -25.71
N LEU A 189 -27.14 -12.44 -26.47
CA LEU A 189 -27.49 -11.14 -27.08
C LEU A 189 -27.76 -10.08 -26.01
N GLY A 190 -28.40 -10.44 -24.89
CA GLY A 190 -28.61 -9.56 -23.76
C GLY A 190 -27.31 -9.06 -23.14
N LEU A 191 -26.30 -9.93 -23.00
CA LEU A 191 -24.98 -9.55 -22.47
C LEU A 191 -24.20 -8.63 -23.42
N ILE A 192 -24.29 -8.85 -24.74
CA ILE A 192 -23.55 -8.05 -25.73
C ILE A 192 -24.34 -6.84 -26.25
N GLY A 193 -25.63 -6.73 -25.94
CA GLY A 193 -26.52 -5.68 -26.44
C GLY A 193 -26.15 -4.27 -25.95
N GLY A 194 -25.42 -4.16 -24.84
CA GLY A 194 -24.88 -2.89 -24.34
C GLY A 194 -23.63 -2.38 -25.09
N PHE A 195 -23.16 -3.09 -26.12
CA PHE A 195 -22.00 -2.69 -26.90
C PHE A 195 -22.33 -1.44 -27.75
N PRO A 196 -21.59 -0.32 -27.58
CA PRO A 196 -21.89 0.93 -28.29
C PRO A 196 -21.49 0.91 -29.77
N GLY A 197 -20.82 -0.16 -30.22
CA GLY A 197 -20.30 -0.30 -31.57
C GLY A 197 -18.79 0.00 -31.69
N THR A 198 -18.25 -0.28 -32.87
CA THR A 198 -16.84 -0.06 -33.20
C THR A 198 -16.54 1.41 -33.50
N THR A 199 -15.32 1.85 -33.23
CA THR A 199 -14.85 3.23 -33.46
C THR A 199 -13.59 3.25 -34.33
N LEU A 200 -13.10 4.44 -34.71
CA LEU A 200 -11.84 4.57 -35.47
C LEU A 200 -10.59 4.32 -34.61
N GLU A 201 -10.73 4.47 -33.29
CA GLU A 201 -9.67 4.26 -32.32
C GLU A 201 -9.26 2.78 -32.24
N PRO A 202 -7.98 2.46 -32.00
CA PRO A 202 -7.54 1.07 -31.90
C PRO A 202 -8.05 0.39 -30.63
N ASP A 203 -8.22 -0.94 -30.68
CA ASP A 203 -8.45 -1.71 -29.45
C ASP A 203 -7.27 -1.54 -28.51
N ARG A 204 -7.59 -1.41 -27.22
CA ARG A 204 -6.62 -1.15 -26.15
C ARG A 204 -6.95 -1.89 -24.87
N LEU A 205 -5.93 -2.11 -24.07
CA LEU A 205 -6.10 -2.53 -22.67
C LEU A 205 -6.36 -1.32 -21.78
N ALA A 206 -7.29 -1.47 -20.86
CA ALA A 206 -7.54 -0.57 -19.75
C ALA A 206 -7.29 -1.29 -18.42
N TRP A 207 -6.69 -0.58 -17.47
CA TRP A 207 -6.41 -1.15 -16.15
C TRP A 207 -7.71 -1.28 -15.32
N GLY A 208 -8.01 -2.49 -14.86
CA GLY A 208 -9.34 -2.83 -14.30
C GLY A 208 -9.63 -2.26 -12.91
N HIS A 209 -8.62 -1.79 -12.16
CA HIS A 209 -8.79 -1.37 -10.75
C HIS A 209 -8.99 0.14 -10.55
N HIS A 210 -9.04 0.94 -11.63
CA HIS A 210 -9.23 2.38 -11.55
C HIS A 210 -10.17 2.89 -12.66
N LYS A 211 -10.97 3.92 -12.34
CA LYS A 211 -12.02 4.46 -13.24
C LYS A 211 -11.48 5.04 -14.55
N ASP A 212 -10.27 5.57 -14.55
CA ASP A 212 -9.63 6.15 -15.73
C ASP A 212 -9.00 5.09 -16.66
N GLY A 213 -8.94 3.82 -16.24
CA GLY A 213 -8.32 2.74 -17.01
C GLY A 213 -6.81 2.91 -17.22
N VAL A 214 -6.14 3.85 -16.53
CA VAL A 214 -4.73 4.16 -16.77
C VAL A 214 -3.82 3.25 -15.95
N PHE A 215 -2.90 2.58 -16.64
CA PHE A 215 -1.84 1.80 -16.00
C PHE A 215 -0.72 2.69 -15.47
N SER A 216 -0.24 2.36 -14.27
CA SER A 216 1.07 2.83 -13.81
C SER A 216 1.73 1.80 -12.91
N VAL A 217 3.07 1.79 -12.90
CA VAL A 217 3.86 0.93 -12.01
C VAL A 217 3.50 1.16 -10.54
N ASN A 218 3.22 2.41 -10.16
CA ASN A 218 2.84 2.74 -8.79
C ASN A 218 1.48 2.15 -8.40
N ARG A 219 0.49 2.19 -9.30
CA ARG A 219 -0.84 1.59 -9.09
C ARG A 219 -0.74 0.07 -8.96
N LEU A 220 -0.02 -0.59 -9.88
CA LEU A 220 0.21 -2.03 -9.81
C LEU A 220 0.97 -2.43 -8.53
N TYR A 221 1.97 -1.65 -8.14
CA TYR A 221 2.72 -1.88 -6.89
C TYR A 221 1.81 -1.79 -5.66
N ASN A 222 0.99 -0.74 -5.56
CA ASN A 222 0.07 -0.56 -4.44
C ASN A 222 -1.01 -1.65 -4.41
N TRP A 223 -1.50 -2.07 -5.57
CA TRP A 223 -2.41 -3.21 -5.69
C TRP A 223 -1.75 -4.51 -5.19
N GLY A 224 -0.53 -4.81 -5.65
CA GLY A 224 0.22 -6.00 -5.24
C GLY A 224 0.56 -6.01 -3.74
N LEU A 225 0.85 -4.84 -3.15
CA LEU A 225 1.03 -4.70 -1.71
C LEU A 225 -0.23 -5.06 -0.92
N LYS A 226 -1.41 -4.60 -1.37
CA LYS A 226 -2.69 -4.91 -0.71
C LYS A 226 -2.99 -6.41 -0.72
N ARG A 227 -2.60 -7.15 -1.75
CA ARG A 227 -2.75 -8.61 -1.80
C ARG A 227 -1.80 -9.34 -0.85
N CYS A 228 -0.61 -8.79 -0.61
CA CYS A 228 0.39 -9.37 0.28
C CYS A 228 0.17 -9.02 1.77
N ALA A 229 -0.67 -8.04 2.08
CA ALA A 229 -0.87 -7.52 3.43
C ALA A 229 -2.35 -7.54 3.81
N GLY A 230 -2.68 -8.11 4.97
CA GLY A 230 -4.01 -7.96 5.55
C GLY A 230 -4.35 -6.49 5.82
N ARG A 231 -5.64 -6.15 5.79
CA ARG A 231 -6.12 -4.79 6.12
C ARG A 231 -5.67 -4.44 7.53
N SER A 232 -4.77 -3.48 7.67
CA SER A 232 -4.37 -2.98 8.99
C SER A 232 -5.37 -1.92 9.43
N ILE A 233 -6.24 -2.27 10.37
CA ILE A 233 -7.10 -1.31 11.06
C ILE A 233 -6.23 -0.66 12.14
N GLY A 234 -5.96 0.64 12.01
CA GLY A 234 -5.16 1.36 12.99
C GLY A 234 -5.07 2.86 12.72
N PRO A 235 -4.59 3.65 13.68
CA PRO A 235 -4.53 5.12 13.61
C PRO A 235 -3.36 5.62 12.75
N TRP A 236 -2.98 4.92 11.69
CA TRP A 236 -1.74 5.19 10.96
C TRP A 236 -1.75 6.56 10.28
N ASN A 237 -2.88 6.94 9.71
CA ASN A 237 -3.07 8.26 9.11
C ASN A 237 -2.86 9.39 10.13
N THR A 238 -3.28 9.22 11.39
CA THR A 238 -3.03 10.18 12.48
C THR A 238 -1.55 10.42 12.67
N ILE A 239 -0.75 9.34 12.68
CA ILE A 239 0.70 9.42 12.90
C ILE A 239 1.39 10.11 11.73
N TRP A 240 1.10 9.69 10.50
CA TRP A 240 1.85 10.18 9.34
C TRP A 240 1.48 11.62 8.93
N LYS A 241 0.25 12.05 9.21
CA LYS A 241 -0.22 13.44 8.99
C LYS A 241 0.15 14.42 10.11
N SER A 242 0.85 14.01 11.16
CA SER A 242 1.36 14.95 12.18
C SER A 242 2.51 15.79 11.61
N VAL A 243 2.89 16.88 12.27
CA VAL A 243 4.08 17.68 11.85
C VAL A 243 5.39 17.15 12.44
N ALA A 244 5.33 16.10 13.27
CA ALA A 244 6.52 15.54 13.91
C ALA A 244 7.57 15.04 12.88
N PRO A 245 8.87 15.09 13.22
CA PRO A 245 9.93 14.56 12.38
C PRO A 245 9.74 13.07 12.06
N ALA A 246 10.29 12.63 10.92
CA ALA A 246 10.13 11.24 10.45
C ALA A 246 10.57 10.19 11.49
N LYS A 247 11.66 10.46 12.22
CA LYS A 247 12.15 9.60 13.31
C LYS A 247 11.11 9.43 14.44
N VAL A 248 10.43 10.52 14.79
CA VAL A 248 9.39 10.53 15.83
C VAL A 248 8.15 9.79 15.32
N LYS A 249 7.72 10.02 14.08
CA LYS A 249 6.60 9.27 13.47
C LYS A 249 6.85 7.75 13.45
N CYS A 250 8.07 7.34 13.11
CA CYS A 250 8.47 5.92 13.19
C CYS A 250 8.41 5.40 14.63
N PHE A 251 8.90 6.18 15.59
CA PHE A 251 8.81 5.83 17.01
C PHE A 251 7.35 5.72 17.50
N THR A 252 6.48 6.66 17.16
CA THR A 252 5.04 6.62 17.47
C THR A 252 4.38 5.36 16.91
N CYS A 253 4.79 4.90 15.73
CA CYS A 253 4.35 3.62 15.17
C CYS A 253 4.77 2.41 16.03
N LEU A 254 5.93 2.46 16.70
CA LEU A 254 6.37 1.41 17.62
C LEU A 254 5.55 1.42 18.91
N VAL A 255 5.24 2.61 19.45
CA VAL A 255 4.41 2.77 20.65
C VAL A 255 2.99 2.26 20.41
N ALA A 256 2.38 2.61 19.27
CA ALA A 256 1.05 2.13 18.89
C ALA A 256 1.00 0.61 18.73
N ARG A 257 2.12 -0.02 18.34
CA ARG A 257 2.24 -1.48 18.19
C ARG A 257 2.71 -2.21 19.45
N LYS A 258 2.96 -1.51 20.55
CA LYS A 258 3.55 -2.07 21.78
C LYS A 258 4.90 -2.78 21.48
N LYS A 259 5.72 -2.18 20.60
CA LYS A 259 7.03 -2.71 20.16
C LYS A 259 8.24 -1.92 20.66
N CYS A 260 8.02 -0.85 21.42
CA CYS A 260 9.10 -0.18 22.14
C CYS A 260 9.73 -1.14 23.15
N LEU A 261 11.02 -0.96 23.43
CA LEU A 261 11.77 -1.78 24.37
C LEU A 261 11.47 -1.37 25.83
N THR A 262 10.21 -1.45 26.22
CA THR A 262 9.81 -1.37 27.63
C THR A 262 10.25 -2.64 28.37
N HIS A 263 10.27 -2.61 29.70
CA HIS A 263 10.62 -3.80 30.47
C HIS A 263 9.72 -5.00 30.12
N GLU A 264 8.40 -4.79 30.00
CA GLU A 264 7.47 -5.83 29.55
C GLU A 264 7.88 -6.44 28.18
N ALA A 265 8.27 -5.60 27.21
CA ALA A 265 8.66 -6.07 25.89
C ALA A 265 10.02 -6.79 25.87
N MET A 266 10.94 -6.41 26.76
CA MET A 266 12.23 -7.07 26.97
C MET A 266 12.05 -8.43 27.65
N GLN A 267 11.21 -8.52 28.68
CA GLN A 267 10.88 -9.77 29.37
C GLN A 267 10.24 -10.79 28.42
N LYS A 268 9.31 -10.35 27.56
CA LYS A 268 8.73 -11.20 26.49
C LYS A 268 9.75 -11.71 25.47
N ARG A 269 10.96 -11.16 25.45
CA ARG A 269 12.10 -11.61 24.63
C ARG A 269 13.10 -12.47 25.41
N GLY A 270 12.77 -12.86 26.64
CA GLY A 270 13.62 -13.70 27.49
C GLY A 270 14.70 -12.95 28.26
N ILE A 271 14.68 -11.61 28.28
CA ILE A 271 15.64 -10.82 29.04
C ILE A 271 15.16 -10.73 30.48
N ASN A 272 15.96 -11.25 31.42
CA ASN A 272 15.65 -11.19 32.84
C ASN A 272 15.95 -9.80 33.39
N ILE A 273 14.90 -9.07 33.75
CA ILE A 273 14.95 -7.73 34.35
C ILE A 273 13.85 -7.60 35.39
N VAL A 274 14.16 -6.89 36.48
CA VAL A 274 13.16 -6.50 37.47
C VAL A 274 12.38 -5.31 36.93
N SER A 275 11.10 -5.53 36.61
CA SER A 275 10.28 -4.49 35.98
C SER A 275 9.79 -3.48 37.02
N ARG A 276 10.28 -2.24 36.92
CA ARG A 276 9.75 -1.09 37.65
C ARG A 276 9.81 0.15 36.75
N CYS A 277 8.74 0.94 36.72
CA CYS A 277 8.68 2.18 35.96
C CYS A 277 9.59 3.22 36.60
N LEU A 278 10.60 3.70 35.87
CA LEU A 278 11.58 4.65 36.40
C LEU A 278 11.06 6.09 36.50
N LEU A 279 9.89 6.36 35.91
CA LEU A 279 9.23 7.66 36.05
C LEU A 279 8.51 7.78 37.40
N CYS A 280 7.57 6.87 37.70
CA CYS A 280 6.78 6.93 38.94
C CYS A 280 7.39 6.13 40.10
N LYS A 281 8.26 5.15 39.81
CA LYS A 281 8.86 4.24 40.79
C LYS A 281 7.84 3.40 41.58
N GLU A 282 6.60 3.25 41.10
CA GLU A 282 5.53 2.56 41.86
C GLU A 282 4.95 1.32 41.16
N ALA A 283 4.94 1.29 39.82
CA ALA A 283 4.28 0.23 39.07
C ALA A 283 5.23 -0.42 38.06
N LEU A 284 4.81 -1.56 37.48
CA LEU A 284 5.54 -2.26 36.42
C LEU A 284 5.61 -1.39 35.14
N GLU A 285 6.75 -1.45 34.43
CA GLU A 285 6.91 -0.71 33.18
C GLU A 285 6.29 -1.48 32.00
N THR A 286 5.03 -1.17 31.72
CA THR A 286 4.31 -1.63 30.52
C THR A 286 4.18 -0.50 29.50
N ASN A 287 3.88 -0.83 28.24
CA ASN A 287 3.69 0.19 27.21
C ASN A 287 2.56 1.18 27.55
N LYS A 288 1.42 0.69 28.07
CA LYS A 288 0.30 1.55 28.47
C LYS A 288 0.62 2.38 29.71
N HIS A 289 1.30 1.80 30.69
CA HIS A 289 1.70 2.53 31.89
C HIS A 289 2.68 3.66 31.53
N LEU A 290 3.79 3.35 30.86
CA LEU A 290 4.82 4.33 30.53
C LEU A 290 4.27 5.55 29.78
N PHE A 291 3.46 5.31 28.74
CA PHE A 291 3.04 6.36 27.80
C PHE A 291 1.69 7.01 28.10
N MET A 292 0.90 6.46 29.03
CA MET A 292 -0.46 6.97 29.32
C MET A 292 -0.76 7.05 30.82
N HIS A 293 -0.62 5.94 31.56
CA HIS A 293 -1.16 5.83 32.93
C HIS A 293 -0.15 6.09 34.06
N CYS A 294 1.13 6.27 33.75
CA CYS A 294 2.15 6.66 34.73
C CYS A 294 1.78 8.02 35.31
N LYS A 295 1.82 8.18 36.64
CA LYS A 295 1.47 9.44 37.33
C LYS A 295 2.17 10.67 36.73
N VAL A 296 3.46 10.54 36.41
CA VAL A 296 4.25 11.59 35.76
C VAL A 296 3.72 11.89 34.35
N THR A 297 3.51 10.85 33.53
CA THR A 297 3.00 10.99 32.17
C THR A 297 1.57 11.54 32.14
N ALA A 298 0.71 11.12 33.06
CA ALA A 298 -0.66 11.60 33.22
C ALA A 298 -0.70 13.10 33.51
N GLN A 299 0.22 13.63 34.33
CA GLN A 299 0.34 15.08 34.55
C GLN A 299 0.77 15.86 33.31
N VAL A 300 1.53 15.24 32.40
CA VAL A 300 1.89 15.85 31.11
C VAL A 300 0.68 15.85 30.17
N TRP A 301 -0.09 14.76 30.14
CA TRP A 301 -1.36 14.72 29.40
C TRP A 301 -2.36 15.76 29.90
N ALA A 302 -2.46 15.92 31.21
CA ALA A 302 -3.36 16.87 31.85
C ALA A 302 -3.18 18.30 31.33
N LEU A 303 -1.95 18.69 30.95
CA LEU A 303 -1.65 20.00 30.37
C LEU A 303 -2.42 20.27 29.07
N PHE A 304 -2.57 19.26 28.23
CA PHE A 304 -3.26 19.41 26.94
C PHE A 304 -4.75 19.11 27.04
N THR A 305 -5.16 18.20 27.93
CA THR A 305 -6.59 17.92 28.12
C THR A 305 -7.30 19.06 28.84
N SER A 306 -6.61 19.81 29.73
CA SER A 306 -7.17 21.02 30.34
C SER A 306 -7.42 22.12 29.31
N ILE A 307 -6.50 22.27 28.35
CA ILE A 307 -6.62 23.20 27.22
C ILE A 307 -7.86 22.91 26.37
N ALA A 308 -8.13 21.63 26.11
CA ALA A 308 -9.27 21.23 25.28
C ALA A 308 -10.63 21.40 25.97
N ASN A 309 -10.67 21.76 27.25
CA ASN A 309 -11.90 21.92 28.07
C ASN A 309 -12.86 20.71 27.99
N GLU A 310 -12.33 19.50 27.76
CA GLU A 310 -13.09 18.25 27.66
C GLU A 310 -12.70 17.28 28.78
N TYR A 311 -13.68 16.58 29.35
CA TYR A 311 -13.44 15.47 30.27
C TYR A 311 -12.76 14.31 29.55
N TRP A 312 -11.44 14.18 29.72
CA TRP A 312 -10.66 13.15 29.05
C TRP A 312 -10.56 11.87 29.88
N THR A 313 -11.14 10.77 29.38
CA THR A 313 -10.88 9.42 29.90
C THR A 313 -9.80 8.74 29.09
N MET A 314 -8.70 8.37 29.75
CA MET A 314 -7.57 7.71 29.09
C MET A 314 -7.95 6.29 28.66
N PRO A 315 -7.82 5.92 27.37
CA PRO A 315 -8.17 4.58 26.88
C PRO A 315 -7.15 3.52 27.33
N GLU A 316 -7.50 2.24 27.14
CA GLU A 316 -6.65 1.13 27.59
C GLU A 316 -5.39 0.93 26.72
N HIS A 317 -5.46 1.24 25.42
CA HIS A 317 -4.35 1.03 24.50
C HIS A 317 -3.89 2.33 23.81
N THR A 318 -2.59 2.39 23.55
CA THR A 318 -1.94 3.51 22.86
C THR A 318 -2.45 3.71 21.42
N SER A 319 -2.88 2.63 20.75
CA SER A 319 -3.56 2.70 19.45
C SER A 319 -4.90 3.43 19.53
N ASP A 320 -5.64 3.19 20.61
CA ASP A 320 -6.99 3.71 20.78
C ASP A 320 -6.91 5.20 21.12
N LEU A 321 -5.89 5.58 21.90
CA LEU A 321 -5.53 6.97 22.17
C LEU A 321 -5.41 7.77 20.87
N LEU A 322 -4.57 7.32 19.93
CA LEU A 322 -4.39 8.03 18.65
C LEU A 322 -5.67 8.06 17.80
N SER A 323 -6.56 7.10 17.99
CA SER A 323 -7.82 6.98 17.25
C SER A 323 -8.88 7.95 17.79
N CYS A 324 -8.94 8.14 19.11
CA CYS A 324 -9.89 9.06 19.75
C CYS A 324 -9.35 10.49 19.87
N TRP A 325 -8.03 10.69 19.98
CA TRP A 325 -7.40 12.01 20.21
C TRP A 325 -7.76 13.06 19.16
N ILE A 326 -7.73 12.71 17.87
CA ILE A 326 -8.11 13.65 16.80
C ILE A 326 -9.58 14.04 16.86
N LYS A 327 -10.46 13.14 17.36
CA LYS A 327 -11.91 13.34 17.32
C LYS A 327 -12.43 14.27 18.42
N ARG A 328 -11.64 14.45 19.49
CA ARG A 328 -12.04 15.03 20.79
C ARG A 328 -11.19 16.24 21.18
N GLY A 329 -10.81 17.07 20.20
CA GLY A 329 -10.04 18.26 20.53
C GLY A 329 -9.51 19.08 19.35
N GLY A 330 -9.33 20.37 19.64
CA GLY A 330 -8.79 21.38 18.74
C GLY A 330 -9.85 22.03 17.84
N SER A 331 -9.92 23.36 17.87
CA SER A 331 -10.61 24.14 16.85
C SER A 331 -10.05 23.83 15.45
N LYS A 332 -10.72 24.28 14.37
CA LYS A 332 -10.21 24.09 13.00
C LYS A 332 -8.76 24.57 12.85
N SER A 333 -8.37 25.66 13.53
CA SER A 333 -7.00 26.20 13.52
C SER A 333 -6.01 25.37 14.36
N GLN A 334 -6.46 24.72 15.44
CA GLN A 334 -5.58 23.96 16.35
C GLN A 334 -5.35 22.49 15.93
N LYS A 335 -6.14 21.95 14.99
CA LYS A 335 -6.05 20.53 14.57
C LYS A 335 -4.65 20.07 14.18
N ARG A 336 -3.81 20.97 13.67
CA ARG A 336 -2.45 20.66 13.19
C ARG A 336 -1.50 20.28 14.33
N TRP A 337 -1.37 21.14 15.34
CA TRP A 337 -0.52 20.87 16.49
C TRP A 337 -1.16 19.85 17.43
N TRP A 338 -2.50 19.87 17.57
CA TRP A 338 -3.24 18.91 18.38
C TRP A 338 -2.96 17.46 17.96
N ARG A 339 -2.94 17.17 16.66
CA ARG A 339 -2.57 15.85 16.11
C ARG A 339 -1.17 15.39 16.51
N THR A 340 -0.28 16.33 16.79
CA THR A 340 1.14 16.09 17.03
C THR A 340 1.45 15.86 18.52
N VAL A 341 0.56 16.31 19.42
CA VAL A 341 0.70 16.19 20.87
C VAL A 341 1.06 14.76 21.32
N PRO A 342 0.36 13.68 20.90
CA PRO A 342 0.71 12.33 21.37
C PRO A 342 2.12 11.89 21.00
N ALA A 343 2.53 12.20 19.76
CA ALA A 343 3.86 11.87 19.28
C ALA A 343 4.94 12.65 20.06
N CYS A 344 4.68 13.91 20.40
CA CYS A 344 5.60 14.74 21.19
C CYS A 344 5.75 14.21 22.62
N ILE A 345 4.64 14.00 23.32
CA ILE A 345 4.63 13.48 24.69
C ILE A 345 5.37 12.14 24.75
N TRP A 346 5.01 11.19 23.89
CA TRP A 346 5.65 9.88 23.90
C TRP A 346 7.15 9.94 23.61
N TRP A 347 7.57 10.82 22.69
CA TRP A 347 8.98 11.00 22.38
C TRP A 347 9.78 11.54 23.56
N ILE A 348 9.27 12.57 24.24
CA ILE A 348 9.94 13.17 25.40
C ILE A 348 9.96 12.21 26.58
N ILE A 349 8.85 11.51 26.86
CA ILE A 349 8.78 10.51 27.93
C ILE A 349 9.77 9.37 27.65
N TRP A 350 9.89 8.92 26.41
CA TRP A 350 10.87 7.89 26.03
C TRP A 350 12.32 8.36 26.21
N LYS A 351 12.61 9.60 25.83
CA LYS A 351 13.93 10.23 26.03
C LYS A 351 14.26 10.37 27.51
N GLU A 352 13.32 10.84 28.32
CA GLU A 352 13.46 10.94 29.78
C GLU A 352 13.72 9.56 30.38
N ARG A 353 12.88 8.57 30.08
CA ARG A 353 13.03 7.19 30.57
C ARG A 353 14.42 6.62 30.24
N ASN A 354 14.89 6.79 29.00
CA ASN A 354 16.21 6.29 28.62
C ASN A 354 17.35 7.07 29.30
N GLN A 355 17.20 8.37 29.50
CA GLN A 355 18.19 9.17 30.21
C GLN A 355 18.33 8.71 31.68
N ARG A 356 17.22 8.34 32.34
CA ARG A 356 17.27 7.76 33.69
C ARG A 356 18.00 6.41 33.72
N ILE A 357 17.79 5.56 32.71
CA ILE A 357 18.41 4.23 32.64
C ILE A 357 19.90 4.31 32.35
N PHE A 358 20.29 5.07 31.33
CA PHE A 358 21.65 4.99 30.78
C PHE A 358 22.58 6.07 31.33
N GLU A 359 22.05 7.19 31.83
CA GLU A 359 22.85 8.30 32.36
C GLU A 359 22.60 8.57 33.85
N GLY A 360 21.63 7.91 34.48
CA GLY A 360 21.26 8.17 35.88
C GLY A 360 20.71 9.58 36.14
N LYS A 361 20.31 10.33 35.10
CA LYS A 361 19.82 11.71 35.23
C LYS A 361 18.30 11.75 35.19
N GLU A 362 17.69 12.44 36.15
CA GLU A 362 16.24 12.64 36.24
C GLU A 362 15.87 14.13 36.10
N CYS A 363 14.85 14.44 35.29
CA CYS A 363 14.27 15.79 35.22
C CYS A 363 13.06 15.92 36.15
N THR A 364 12.84 17.14 36.66
CA THR A 364 11.60 17.50 37.35
C THR A 364 10.41 17.48 36.38
N ILE A 365 9.21 17.29 36.90
CA ILE A 365 7.98 17.29 36.08
C ILE A 365 7.81 18.59 35.29
N GLN A 366 8.15 19.74 35.88
CA GLN A 366 8.06 21.04 35.19
C GLN A 366 9.02 21.12 34.01
N LYS A 367 10.25 20.60 34.16
CA LYS A 367 11.21 20.52 33.06
C LYS A 367 10.76 19.57 31.96
N ILE A 368 10.07 18.47 32.30
CA ILE A 368 9.47 17.56 31.31
C ILE A 368 8.35 18.27 30.54
N LYS A 369 7.41 18.95 31.24
CA LYS A 369 6.33 19.74 30.61
C LYS A 369 6.90 20.78 29.66
N TRP A 370 7.90 21.54 30.11
CA TRP A 370 8.59 22.54 29.28
C TRP A 370 9.24 21.95 28.03
N LYS A 371 9.93 20.81 28.15
CA LYS A 371 10.51 20.10 27.00
C LYS A 371 9.43 19.69 25.98
N VAL A 372 8.26 19.27 26.42
CA VAL A 372 7.15 18.91 25.52
C VAL A 372 6.62 20.12 24.77
N ILE A 373 6.34 21.23 25.47
CA ILE A 373 5.81 22.46 24.86
C ILE A 373 6.80 23.03 23.84
N THR A 374 8.06 23.19 24.24
CA THR A 374 9.10 23.75 23.37
C THR A 374 9.36 22.87 22.15
N THR A 375 9.40 21.55 22.31
CA THR A 375 9.57 20.61 21.19
C THR A 375 8.37 20.63 20.24
N LEU A 376 7.16 20.70 20.78
CA LEU A 376 5.93 20.79 19.97
C LEU A 376 5.90 22.09 19.16
N GLY A 377 6.17 23.22 19.81
CA GLY A 377 6.24 24.53 19.16
C GLY A 377 7.31 24.57 18.07
N PHE A 378 8.49 23.98 18.33
CA PHE A 378 9.56 23.86 17.34
C PHE A 378 9.13 23.06 16.09
N TRP A 379 8.46 21.91 16.26
CA TRP A 379 7.96 21.12 15.13
C TRP A 379 6.85 21.81 14.35
N CYS A 380 6.06 22.66 15.01
CA CYS A 380 5.07 23.50 14.34
C CYS A 380 5.75 24.58 13.50
N LYS A 381 6.77 25.26 14.06
CA LYS A 381 7.54 26.31 13.37
C LYS A 381 8.26 25.81 12.13
N GLU A 382 8.97 24.67 12.19
CA GLU A 382 9.79 24.17 11.07
C GLU A 382 9.00 23.92 9.77
N GLN A 383 7.67 23.83 9.82
CA GLN A 383 6.85 23.64 8.63
C GLN A 383 6.25 24.93 8.06
N ASP A 384 6.22 26.02 8.83
CA ASP A 384 5.73 27.32 8.39
C ASP A 384 6.94 28.24 8.20
N ILE A 385 7.61 28.07 7.07
CA ILE A 385 8.79 28.87 6.67
C ILE A 385 8.37 30.31 6.28
N GLU A 386 7.07 30.56 6.08
CA GLU A 386 6.53 31.81 5.50
C GLU A 386 5.89 32.78 6.51
N GLU A 387 5.65 32.40 7.77
CA GLU A 387 5.10 33.29 8.80
C GLU A 387 6.04 33.40 10.01
N GLU A 388 6.11 34.59 10.63
CA GLU A 388 6.82 34.85 11.89
C GLU A 388 6.15 34.10 13.05
N PHE A 389 6.35 32.79 13.13
CA PHE A 389 5.90 32.00 14.26
C PHE A 389 6.71 32.37 15.51
N GLN A 390 6.08 33.08 16.45
CA GLN A 390 6.58 33.26 17.81
C GLN A 390 6.11 32.12 18.71
N LEU A 391 7.05 31.55 19.48
CA LEU A 391 6.73 30.52 20.47
C LEU A 391 5.75 31.04 21.53
N VAL A 392 5.74 32.35 21.77
CA VAL A 392 4.83 33.03 22.69
C VAL A 392 3.39 32.98 22.17
N ASP A 393 3.17 33.27 20.89
CA ASP A 393 1.83 33.18 20.27
C ASP A 393 1.33 31.74 20.25
N PHE A 394 2.22 30.78 20.04
CA PHE A 394 1.89 29.37 20.17
C PHE A 394 1.49 29.00 21.59
N ILE A 395 2.26 29.43 22.60
CA ILE A 395 1.91 29.24 24.01
C ILE A 395 0.60 29.96 24.37
N GLY A 396 0.30 31.10 23.77
CA GLY A 396 -0.98 31.79 23.92
C GLY A 396 -2.15 31.11 23.18
N SER A 397 -1.85 30.29 22.18
CA SER A 397 -2.83 29.49 21.42
C SER A 397 -3.10 28.09 22.00
N LEU A 398 -2.21 27.65 22.89
CA LEU A 398 -2.37 26.50 23.79
C LEU A 398 -3.32 26.93 24.90
#